data_AF-A0A1J3CCS1-F1
#
_entry.id   AF-A0A1J3CCS1-F1
#
_cell.length_a   1.000
_cell.length_b   1.000
_cell.length_c   1.000
_cell.angle_alpha   90.00
_cell.angle_beta   90.00
_cell.angle_gamma   90.00
#
_symmetry.space_group_name_H-M   'P 1'
#
loop_
_entity.id
_entity.type
_entity.pdbx_description
1 polymer ?
#
loop_
_entity_poly.entity_id
_entity_poly.type
_entity_poly.pdbx_seq_one_letter_code
_entity_poly.pdbx_strand_id
1 'polypeptide(L)'
;AAYIVIPMWPEGVPTGAATQRILYWQHKTMQMMYETIYKALVETGLEGAFSPQDYLIFFCLGNREMMDGIDNSGTGSPSNANTPQALSRKSRRFMIYVHSKGMVVDDEYVVIGSANINQRSMEGTRDTEIAMGAYQPQ
;
A
#
# COMPACT_ATOMS: atom_id res chain seq x y z
N ALA A 1 -10.96 -7.99 -12.07
CA ALA A 1 -10.25 -6.80 -11.59
C ALA A 1 -9.00 -7.23 -10.82
N ALA A 2 -7.94 -6.42 -10.80
CA ALA A 2 -6.76 -6.61 -9.97
C ALA A 2 -6.86 -5.70 -8.72
N TYR A 3 -6.54 -6.27 -7.56
CA TYR A 3 -6.61 -5.59 -6.27
C TYR A 3 -5.20 -5.47 -5.69
N ILE A 4 -4.78 -4.25 -5.34
CA ILE A 4 -3.44 -3.99 -4.81
C ILE A 4 -3.58 -3.33 -3.44
N VAL A 5 -3.02 -3.96 -2.41
CA VAL A 5 -2.96 -3.40 -1.05
C VAL A 5 -1.53 -2.98 -0.75
N ILE A 6 -1.33 -1.69 -0.44
CA ILE A 6 -0.04 -1.08 -0.14
C ILE A 6 -0.13 -0.32 1.18
N PRO A 7 0.99 -0.05 1.88
CA PRO A 7 0.95 0.82 3.04
C PRO A 7 0.53 2.23 2.61
N MET A 8 -0.12 2.98 3.52
CA MET A 8 -0.56 4.36 3.24
C MET A 8 0.63 5.27 2.86
N TRP A 9 1.80 4.99 3.45
CA TRP A 9 3.11 5.48 3.05
C TRP A 9 4.17 4.44 3.49
N PRO A 10 5.33 4.35 2.83
CA PRO A 10 6.43 3.50 3.30
C PRO A 10 6.93 3.96 4.67
N GLU A 11 7.44 3.03 5.47
CA GLU A 11 7.93 3.31 6.82
C GLU A 11 8.90 4.50 6.86
N GLY A 12 8.67 5.40 7.82
CA GLY A 12 9.44 6.63 8.00
C GLY A 12 8.56 7.86 8.19
N VAL A 13 9.20 9.03 8.20
CA VAL A 13 8.50 10.31 8.29
C VAL A 13 7.80 10.57 6.93
N PRO A 14 6.47 10.74 6.87
CA PRO A 14 5.75 10.88 5.60
C PRO A 14 6.20 12.09 4.78
N THR A 15 6.61 13.17 5.44
CA THR A 15 7.13 14.39 4.82
C THR A 15 8.64 14.33 4.51
N GLY A 16 9.32 13.24 4.87
CA GLY A 16 10.75 13.05 4.63
C GLY A 16 11.05 12.82 3.14
N ALA A 17 12.23 13.27 2.69
CA ALA A 17 12.62 13.22 1.28
C ALA A 17 12.61 11.79 0.70
N ALA A 18 13.07 10.79 1.46
CA ALA A 18 13.07 9.39 1.03
C ALA A 18 11.64 8.86 0.81
N THR A 19 10.74 9.07 1.78
CA THR A 19 9.32 8.69 1.70
C THR A 19 8.63 9.37 0.52
N GLN A 20 8.84 10.68 0.36
CA GLN A 20 8.26 11.44 -0.75
C GLN A 20 8.75 10.97 -2.12
N ARG A 21 10.03 10.59 -2.24
CA ARG A 21 10.58 9.99 -3.47
C ARG A 21 9.94 8.64 -3.80
N ILE A 22 9.69 7.79 -2.80
CA ILE A 22 9.01 6.52 -3.00
C ILE A 22 7.55 6.76 -3.42
N LEU A 23 6.84 7.66 -2.73
CA LEU A 23 5.46 8.02 -3.07
C LEU A 23 5.33 8.64 -4.47
N TYR A 24 6.32 9.42 -4.90
CA TYR A 24 6.38 9.95 -6.27
C TYR A 24 6.42 8.83 -7.31
N TRP A 25 7.31 7.84 -7.13
CA TRP A 25 7.41 6.71 -8.05
C TRP A 25 6.17 5.82 -8.01
N GLN A 26 5.63 5.57 -6.82
CA GLN A 26 4.36 4.87 -6.66
C GLN A 26 3.23 5.56 -7.45
N HIS A 27 3.11 6.88 -7.33
CA HIS A 27 2.13 7.66 -8.08
C HIS A 27 2.36 7.57 -9.60
N LYS A 28 3.61 7.66 -10.07
CA LYS A 28 3.93 7.53 -11.50
C LYS A 28 3.61 6.14 -12.05
N THR A 29 3.86 5.09 -11.27
CA THR A 29 3.45 3.73 -11.63
C THR A 29 1.93 3.60 -11.71
N MET A 30 1.19 4.09 -10.70
CA MET A 30 -0.28 4.08 -10.72
C MET A 30 -0.85 4.85 -11.90
N GLN A 31 -0.30 6.04 -12.19
CA GLN A 31 -0.71 6.87 -13.33
C GLN A 31 -0.55 6.09 -14.64
N MET A 32 0.62 5.49 -14.88
CA MET A 32 0.89 4.69 -16.08
C MET A 32 -0.05 3.48 -16.20
N MET A 33 -0.33 2.78 -15.09
CA MET A 33 -1.23 1.62 -15.10
C MET A 33 -2.66 2.03 -15.45
N TYR A 34 -3.19 3.09 -14.84
CA TYR A 34 -4.53 3.58 -15.16
C TYR A 34 -4.63 4.13 -16.58
N GLU A 35 -3.61 4.84 -17.07
CA GLU A 35 -3.56 5.31 -18.45
C GLU A 35 -3.56 4.14 -19.45
N THR A 36 -2.83 3.06 -19.15
CA THR A 36 -2.82 1.84 -19.98
C THR A 36 -4.21 1.22 -20.08
N ILE A 37 -4.90 1.07 -18.95
CA ILE A 37 -6.26 0.51 -18.92
C ILE A 37 -7.22 1.43 -19.68
N TYR A 38 -7.15 2.73 -19.44
CA TYR A 38 -8.02 3.69 -20.11
C TYR A 38 -7.86 3.66 -21.64
N LYS A 39 -6.62 3.59 -22.14
CA LYS A 39 -6.37 3.45 -23.58
C LYS A 39 -7.00 2.19 -24.16
N ALA A 40 -6.90 1.06 -23.46
CA ALA A 40 -7.55 -0.18 -23.88
C ALA A 40 -9.08 -0.07 -23.91
N LEU A 41 -9.68 0.67 -22.96
CA LEU A 41 -11.12 0.95 -22.96
C LEU A 41 -11.53 1.77 -24.19
N VAL A 42 -10.76 2.82 -24.53
CA VAL A 42 -11.01 3.62 -25.74
C VAL A 42 -10.87 2.79 -27.01
N GLU A 43 -9.83 1.96 -27.11
CA GLU A 43 -9.59 1.10 -28.28
C GLU A 43 -10.72 0.08 -28.50
N THR A 44 -11.42 -0.32 -27.44
CA THR A 44 -12.53 -1.26 -27.48
C THR A 44 -13.91 -0.58 -27.51
N GLY A 45 -13.99 0.75 -27.45
CA GLY A 45 -15.23 1.52 -27.44
C GLY A 45 -16.03 1.38 -26.13
N LEU A 46 -15.36 1.12 -25.02
CA LEU A 46 -15.94 0.83 -23.71
C LEU A 46 -15.77 1.97 -22.70
N GLU A 47 -15.14 3.08 -23.08
CA GLU A 47 -14.80 4.21 -22.21
C GLU A 47 -16.02 4.96 -21.63
N GLY A 48 -17.20 4.81 -22.24
CA GLY A 48 -18.46 5.36 -21.73
C GLY A 48 -19.23 4.42 -20.78
N ALA A 49 -18.87 3.13 -20.76
CA ALA A 49 -19.54 2.10 -19.96
C ALA A 49 -18.74 1.71 -18.71
N PHE A 50 -17.40 1.77 -18.78
CA PHE A 50 -16.53 1.35 -17.71
C PHE A 50 -15.47 2.40 -17.38
N SER A 51 -15.00 2.36 -16.14
CA SER A 51 -13.87 3.12 -15.64
C SER A 51 -12.65 2.22 -15.47
N PRO A 52 -11.42 2.76 -15.52
CA PRO A 52 -10.22 1.98 -15.19
C PRO A 52 -10.26 1.32 -13.80
N GLN A 53 -10.97 1.94 -12.85
CA GLN A 53 -11.15 1.42 -11.49
C GLN A 53 -12.00 0.15 -11.43
N ASP A 54 -12.81 -0.13 -12.45
CA ASP A 54 -13.52 -1.42 -12.54
C ASP A 54 -12.56 -2.59 -12.81
N TYR A 55 -11.33 -2.30 -13.25
CA TYR A 55 -10.32 -3.29 -13.59
C TYR A 55 -9.10 -3.29 -12.66
N LEU A 56 -8.78 -2.16 -12.01
CA LEU A 56 -7.62 -2.02 -11.13
C LEU A 56 -7.94 -1.12 -9.94
N ILE A 57 -7.76 -1.61 -8.72
CA ILE A 57 -8.05 -0.84 -7.50
C ILE A 57 -6.90 -0.93 -6.50
N PHE A 58 -6.53 0.21 -5.93
CA PHE A 58 -5.52 0.31 -4.87
C PHE A 58 -6.17 0.61 -3.52
N PHE A 59 -5.71 -0.08 -2.47
CA PHE A 59 -6.12 0.10 -1.10
C PHE A 59 -4.92 0.31 -0.18
N CYS A 60 -5.19 0.91 0.98
CA CYS A 60 -4.30 0.86 2.12
C CYS A 60 -5.11 0.51 3.38
N LEU A 61 -4.43 0.03 4.41
CA LEU A 61 -5.07 -0.38 5.66
C LEU A 61 -4.89 0.68 6.75
N GLY A 62 -5.92 0.87 7.57
CA GLY A 62 -5.91 1.76 8.71
C GLY A 62 -6.81 1.24 9.82
N ASN A 63 -6.43 1.50 11.07
CA ASN A 63 -7.26 1.20 12.23
C ASN A 63 -7.68 2.49 12.93
N ARG A 64 -8.80 2.44 13.63
CA ARG A 64 -9.27 3.50 14.52
C ARG A 64 -9.99 2.90 15.71
N GLU A 65 -9.57 3.29 16.91
CA GLU A 65 -10.10 2.75 18.17
C GLU A 65 -10.82 3.85 18.98
N MET A 66 -11.88 3.47 19.69
CA MET A 66 -12.54 4.37 20.65
C MET A 66 -11.67 4.50 21.91
N MET A 67 -11.93 5.50 22.74
CA MET A 67 -11.39 5.54 24.10
C MET A 67 -12.22 4.59 24.97
N ASP A 68 -11.58 3.53 25.46
CA ASP A 68 -12.13 2.75 26.55
C ASP A 68 -11.70 3.40 27.87
N GLY A 69 -12.61 3.50 28.84
CA GLY A 69 -12.39 4.21 30.12
C GLY A 69 -11.26 3.68 31.01
N ILE A 70 -10.42 2.77 30.50
CA ILE A 70 -9.23 2.17 31.12
C ILE A 70 -7.96 2.59 30.35
N ASP A 71 -7.98 3.74 29.65
CA ASP A 71 -6.76 4.33 29.12
C ASP A 71 -5.91 4.85 30.30
N ASN A 72 -5.01 4.01 30.82
CA ASN A 72 -3.86 4.38 31.64
C ASN A 72 -2.87 5.21 30.79
N SER A 73 -3.34 6.34 30.26
CA SER A 73 -2.51 7.31 29.57
C SER A 73 -1.65 8.00 30.62
N GLY A 74 -0.48 7.41 30.85
CA GLY A 74 0.59 8.01 31.61
C GLY A 74 0.78 9.46 31.19
N THR A 75 0.82 10.31 32.20
CA THR A 75 1.21 11.72 32.19
C THR A 75 2.55 11.90 31.46
N GLY A 76 2.50 12.06 30.14
CA GLY A 76 3.65 12.48 29.33
C GLY A 76 3.50 13.96 28.98
N SER A 77 4.51 14.76 29.33
CA SER A 77 4.68 16.21 29.15
C SER A 77 3.95 16.87 27.98
N PRO A 78 3.64 18.19 28.06
CA PRO A 78 2.90 18.91 27.03
C PRO A 78 3.70 18.96 25.71
N SER A 79 3.52 17.94 24.88
CA SER A 79 4.01 17.95 23.51
C SER A 79 3.17 18.93 22.72
N ASN A 80 3.81 19.79 21.93
CA ASN A 80 3.15 20.71 20.99
C ASN A 80 1.92 20.06 20.34
N ALA A 81 0.75 20.67 20.54
CA ALA A 81 -0.55 20.10 20.14
C ALA A 81 -0.67 19.83 18.64
N ASN A 82 0.19 20.43 17.82
CA ASN A 82 0.18 20.33 16.36
C ASN A 82 1.17 19.31 15.78
N THR A 83 1.79 18.46 16.61
CA THR A 83 2.66 17.38 16.09
C THR A 83 1.83 16.26 15.45
N PRO A 84 2.32 15.59 14.39
CA PRO A 84 1.63 14.43 13.80
C PRO A 84 1.31 13.33 14.82
N GLN A 85 2.19 13.12 15.80
CA GLN A 85 2.01 12.15 16.88
C GLN A 85 0.84 12.55 17.80
N ALA A 86 0.76 13.83 18.19
CA ALA A 86 -0.36 14.33 18.98
C ALA A 86 -1.68 14.23 18.20
N LEU A 87 -1.67 14.55 16.91
CA LEU A 87 -2.86 14.45 16.05
C LEU A 87 -3.32 13.00 15.84
N SER A 88 -2.40 12.05 15.67
CA SER A 88 -2.74 10.61 15.57
C SER A 88 -3.33 10.09 16.88
N ARG A 89 -2.73 10.42 18.03
CA ARG A 89 -3.28 10.09 19.36
C ARG A 89 -4.66 10.69 19.57
N LYS A 90 -4.85 11.97 19.22
CA LYS A 90 -6.13 12.68 19.34
C LYS A 90 -7.21 12.08 18.45
N SER A 91 -6.87 11.72 17.22
CA SER A 91 -7.84 11.12 16.27
C SER A 91 -8.02 9.61 16.45
N ARG A 92 -7.19 8.98 17.31
CA ARG A 92 -7.16 7.55 17.63
C ARG A 92 -7.09 6.67 16.39
N ARG A 93 -6.41 7.15 15.34
CA ARG A 93 -6.27 6.44 14.07
C ARG A 93 -4.83 6.45 13.60
N PHE A 94 -4.44 5.35 12.96
CA PHE A 94 -3.17 5.22 12.28
C PHE A 94 -3.25 4.14 11.20
N MET A 95 -2.28 4.10 10.29
CA MET A 95 -2.21 3.03 9.31
C MET A 95 -1.94 1.68 10.00
N ILE A 96 -2.51 0.61 9.45
CA ILE A 96 -1.98 -0.73 9.67
C ILE A 96 -0.92 -0.90 8.60
N TYR A 97 0.34 -1.04 9.01
CA TYR A 97 1.44 -1.05 8.06
C TYR A 97 1.48 -2.38 7.29
N VAL A 98 1.29 -2.30 5.99
CA VAL A 98 1.35 -3.46 5.10
C VAL A 98 2.81 -3.73 4.76
N HIS A 99 3.40 -4.68 5.48
CA HIS A 99 4.76 -5.16 5.23
C HIS A 99 4.79 -6.47 4.43
N SER A 100 3.63 -6.95 3.97
CA SER A 100 3.50 -8.18 3.18
C SER A 100 4.14 -8.04 1.80
N LYS A 101 4.72 -9.13 1.30
CA LYS A 101 5.17 -9.28 -0.08
C LYS A 101 4.64 -10.60 -0.62
N GLY A 102 3.49 -10.53 -1.25
CA GLY A 102 2.86 -11.70 -1.82
C GLY A 102 1.79 -11.34 -2.83
N MET A 103 1.39 -12.35 -3.60
CA MET A 103 0.40 -12.26 -4.65
C MET A 103 -0.39 -13.56 -4.67
N VAL A 104 -1.72 -13.45 -4.75
CA VAL A 104 -2.62 -14.58 -5.02
C VAL A 104 -3.15 -14.40 -6.44
N VAL A 105 -3.12 -15.47 -7.23
CA VAL A 105 -3.56 -15.48 -8.63
C VAL A 105 -4.60 -16.58 -8.78
N ASP A 106 -5.78 -16.19 -9.26
CA ASP A 106 -6.91 -17.07 -9.61
C ASP A 106 -7.35 -18.04 -8.49
N ASP A 107 -7.09 -17.71 -7.22
CA ASP A 107 -7.30 -18.57 -6.04
C ASP A 107 -6.57 -19.94 -6.07
N GLU A 108 -5.70 -20.15 -7.06
CA GLU A 108 -5.01 -21.43 -7.30
C GLU A 108 -3.49 -21.34 -7.04
N TYR A 109 -2.91 -20.15 -7.20
CA TYR A 109 -1.47 -19.94 -7.07
C TYR A 109 -1.16 -18.79 -6.11
N VAL A 110 -0.13 -18.99 -5.29
CA VAL A 110 0.37 -17.95 -4.37
C VAL A 110 1.88 -17.78 -4.50
N VAL A 111 2.34 -16.54 -4.47
CA VAL A 111 3.74 -16.17 -4.23
C VAL A 111 3.83 -15.49 -2.88
N ILE A 112 4.76 -15.93 -2.03
CA ILE A 112 5.07 -15.29 -0.75
C ILE A 112 6.59 -15.19 -0.61
N GLY A 113 7.10 -14.03 -0.19
CA GLY A 113 8.53 -13.83 -0.03
C GLY A 113 8.91 -12.56 0.70
N SER A 114 10.16 -12.13 0.49
CA SER A 114 10.71 -10.88 1.02
C SER A 114 10.72 -9.74 -0.02
N ALA A 115 10.65 -10.07 -1.31
CA ALA A 115 10.82 -9.13 -2.42
C ALA A 115 9.66 -8.12 -2.56
N ASN A 116 9.97 -6.83 -2.41
CA ASN A 116 9.02 -5.76 -2.70
C ASN A 116 8.80 -5.63 -4.22
N ILE A 117 7.68 -5.04 -4.64
CA ILE A 117 7.47 -4.65 -6.05
C ILE A 117 8.20 -3.31 -6.32
N ASN A 118 9.52 -3.37 -6.41
CA ASN A 118 10.38 -2.24 -6.79
C ASN A 118 11.72 -2.75 -7.37
N GLN A 119 12.51 -1.85 -7.97
CA GLN A 119 13.80 -2.21 -8.56
C GLN A 119 14.79 -2.81 -7.55
N ARG A 120 14.75 -2.37 -6.29
CA ARG A 120 15.68 -2.84 -5.26
C ARG A 120 15.56 -4.35 -5.03
N SER A 121 14.33 -4.85 -5.01
CA SER A 121 14.04 -6.27 -4.79
C SER A 121 13.95 -7.09 -6.09
N MET A 122 13.50 -6.48 -7.21
CA MET A 122 13.22 -7.21 -8.45
C MET A 122 14.41 -7.30 -9.43
N GLU A 123 15.48 -6.51 -9.24
CA GLU A 123 16.62 -6.47 -10.17
C GLU A 123 17.58 -7.66 -10.01
N GLY A 124 17.55 -8.36 -8.87
CA GLY A 124 18.40 -9.52 -8.57
C GLY A 124 19.88 -9.22 -8.28
N THR A 125 20.36 -8.01 -8.58
CA THR A 125 21.74 -7.57 -8.32
C THR A 125 21.88 -6.52 -7.20
N ARG A 126 20.76 -6.09 -6.61
CA ARG A 126 20.72 -5.16 -5.47
C ARG A 126 20.55 -5.93 -4.17
N ASP A 127 19.32 -5.99 -3.65
CA ASP A 127 19.05 -6.74 -2.44
C ASP A 127 18.90 -8.22 -2.78
N THR A 128 19.43 -9.08 -1.91
CA THR A 128 19.17 -10.51 -2.00
C THR A 128 17.80 -10.80 -1.41
N GLU A 129 16.92 -11.35 -2.23
CA GLU A 129 15.54 -11.67 -1.85
C GLU A 129 15.27 -13.17 -2.02
N ILE A 130 14.26 -13.68 -1.32
CA ILE A 130 13.75 -15.03 -1.50
C ILE A 130 12.24 -15.00 -1.62
N ALA A 131 11.69 -15.86 -2.47
CA ALA A 131 10.26 -16.07 -2.60
C ALA A 131 9.97 -17.54 -2.91
N MET A 132 8.81 -18.00 -2.48
CA MET A 132 8.27 -19.32 -2.79
C MET A 132 6.96 -19.13 -3.56
N GLY A 133 6.79 -19.93 -4.62
CA GLY A 133 5.53 -20.08 -5.33
C GLY A 133 4.92 -21.46 -5.07
N ALA A 134 3.64 -21.51 -4.79
CA ALA A 134 2.93 -22.76 -4.51
C ALA A 134 1.52 -22.75 -5.11
N TYR A 135 1.05 -23.97 -5.40
CA TYR A 135 -0.32 -24.31 -5.76
C TYR A 135 -0.66 -25.68 -5.18
N GLN A 136 -1.95 -26.01 -5.13
CA GLN A 136 -2.41 -27.34 -4.73
C GLN A 136 -2.76 -28.16 -5.99
N PRO A 137 -1.93 -29.13 -6.41
CA PRO A 137 -2.34 -30.11 -7.41
C PRO A 137 -3.44 -31.00 -6.84
N GLN A 138 -4.41 -31.36 -7.67
CA GLN A 138 -5.53 -32.25 -7.31
C GLN A 138 -5.05 -33.63 -6.85
#